data_AF-A0A4Y8IDK5-F1
#
_entry.id   AF-A0A4Y8IDK5-F1
#
_cell.length_a   1.000
_cell.length_b   1.000
_cell.length_c   1.000
_cell.angle_alpha   90.00
_cell.angle_beta   90.00
_cell.angle_gamma   90.00
#
_symmetry.space_group_name_H-M   'P 1'
#
loop_
_entity.id
_entity.type
_entity.pdbx_description
1 polymer ?
#
loop_
_entity_poly.entity_id
_entity_poly.type
_entity_poly.pdbx_seq_one_letter_code
_entity_poly.pdbx_strand_id
1 'polypeptide(L)'
;MLTFSIKLFNRGVYMNFTIQEKLLSVIPHIIAMLPIPLINIVLVYIYRIIVGTDSTLIENHTRNNINFQLSYHLYLIILFAIIAIVANFPFNLLGLFDSTPIVGLLGIGVGLIAFGFLLIQWFLYIALLIFAMIKALLGEYIKFPLTIRFLK
;
A
#
# COMPACT_ATOMS: atom_id res chain seq x y z
N MET A 1 12.86 -27.40 5.33
CA MET A 1 11.54 -27.79 5.86
C MET A 1 10.77 -26.49 6.14
N LEU A 2 10.06 -25.98 5.14
CA LEU A 2 9.36 -24.69 5.17
C LEU A 2 7.92 -24.91 5.64
N THR A 3 7.62 -24.60 6.89
CA THR A 3 6.25 -24.65 7.42
C THR A 3 5.50 -23.39 7.00
N PHE A 4 4.87 -23.45 5.82
CA PHE A 4 3.81 -22.51 5.42
C PHE A 4 2.60 -22.71 6.35
N SER A 5 2.59 -21.96 7.46
CA SER A 5 1.41 -21.90 8.35
C SER A 5 0.40 -20.91 7.77
N ILE A 6 -0.48 -21.42 6.92
CA ILE A 6 -1.70 -20.73 6.49
C ILE A 6 -2.64 -20.71 7.71
N LYS A 7 -2.48 -19.70 8.58
CA LYS A 7 -3.50 -19.29 9.56
C LYS A 7 -4.63 -18.52 8.83
N LEU A 8 -5.30 -19.18 7.90
CA LEU A 8 -6.62 -18.73 7.49
C LEU A 8 -7.61 -19.19 8.57
N PHE A 9 -8.41 -18.25 9.06
CA PHE A 9 -9.54 -18.51 9.96
C PHE A 9 -9.23 -18.64 11.46
N ASN A 10 -8.59 -17.61 12.03
CA ASN A 10 -8.83 -17.32 13.45
C ASN A 10 -10.17 -16.57 13.53
N ARG A 11 -11.23 -17.25 13.98
CA ARG A 11 -12.54 -16.62 14.24
C ARG A 11 -12.31 -15.45 15.19
N GLY A 12 -12.50 -14.23 14.68
CA GLY A 12 -12.38 -13.01 15.46
C GLY A 12 -13.36 -13.07 16.63
N VAL A 13 -12.86 -12.84 17.83
CA VAL A 13 -13.71 -12.48 18.97
C VAL A 13 -14.38 -11.17 18.58
N TYR A 14 -15.68 -11.22 18.26
CA TYR A 14 -16.47 -10.03 17.99
C TYR A 14 -16.63 -9.25 19.30
N MET A 15 -15.70 -8.34 19.56
CA MET A 15 -15.89 -7.31 20.57
C MET A 15 -17.10 -6.46 20.13
N ASN A 16 -18.05 -6.23 21.04
CA ASN A 16 -19.23 -5.41 20.76
C ASN A 16 -18.83 -3.93 20.69
N PHE A 17 -18.22 -3.53 19.58
CA PHE A 17 -17.97 -2.13 19.26
C PHE A 17 -19.26 -1.44 18.83
N THR A 18 -19.40 -0.18 19.22
CA THR A 18 -20.51 0.67 18.80
C THR A 18 -20.46 0.93 17.28
N ILE A 19 -21.62 1.26 16.70
CA ILE A 19 -21.70 1.62 15.27
C ILE A 19 -20.82 2.85 14.96
N GLN A 20 -20.73 3.79 15.90
CA GLN A 20 -19.91 4.99 15.76
C GLN A 20 -18.41 4.63 15.66
N GLU A 21 -17.89 3.77 16.53
CA GLU A 21 -16.49 3.33 16.48
C GLU A 21 -16.17 2.60 15.17
N LYS A 22 -17.08 1.75 14.70
CA LYS A 22 -16.94 1.06 13.42
C LYS A 22 -16.84 2.05 12.26
N LEU A 23 -17.73 3.04 12.21
CA LEU A 23 -17.69 4.08 11.17
C LEU A 23 -16.42 4.94 11.26
N LEU A 24 -16.01 5.36 12.46
CA LEU A 24 -14.76 6.10 12.66
C LEU A 24 -13.54 5.28 12.20
N SER A 25 -13.50 3.98 12.46
CA SER A 25 -12.39 3.12 12.02
C SER A 25 -12.28 2.96 10.49
N VAL A 26 -13.33 3.30 9.73
CA VAL A 26 -13.31 3.31 8.26
C VAL A 26 -12.67 4.58 7.70
N ILE A 27 -12.87 5.73 8.35
CA ILE A 27 -12.36 7.05 7.93
C ILE A 27 -10.88 7.06 7.52
N PRO A 28 -9.93 6.49 8.28
CA PRO A 28 -8.53 6.52 7.87
C PRO A 28 -8.28 5.84 6.51
N HIS A 29 -9.07 4.84 6.15
CA HIS A 29 -8.96 4.15 4.86
C HIS A 29 -9.53 5.00 3.72
N ILE A 30 -10.60 5.77 3.98
CA ILE A 30 -11.14 6.74 3.03
C ILE A 30 -10.11 7.84 2.78
N ILE A 31 -9.49 8.38 3.84
CA ILE A 31 -8.41 9.38 3.70
C ILE A 31 -7.25 8.81 2.88
N ALA A 32 -6.90 7.53 3.09
CA ALA A 32 -5.82 6.85 2.38
C ALA A 32 -6.08 6.64 0.87
N MET A 33 -7.34 6.78 0.42
CA MET A 33 -7.70 6.72 -1.01
C MET A 33 -7.37 8.01 -1.78
N LEU A 34 -7.05 9.10 -1.07
CA LEU A 34 -6.62 10.33 -1.73
C LEU A 34 -5.35 10.06 -2.55
N PRO A 35 -5.30 10.45 -3.85
CA PRO A 35 -4.20 10.10 -4.74
C PRO A 35 -2.91 10.87 -4.47
N ILE A 36 -2.81 11.59 -3.34
CA ILE A 36 -1.66 12.40 -2.98
C ILE A 36 -0.77 11.63 -1.97
N PRO A 37 0.38 11.08 -2.40
CA PRO A 37 1.14 10.03 -1.69
C PRO A 37 1.70 10.36 -0.29
N LEU A 38 2.04 11.63 -0.05
CA LEU A 38 2.61 12.06 1.23
C LEU A 38 1.57 12.71 2.12
N ILE A 39 0.63 13.43 1.50
CA ILE A 39 -0.43 14.12 2.21
C ILE A 39 -1.40 13.10 2.84
N ASN A 40 -1.73 12.00 2.16
CA ASN A 40 -2.60 10.96 2.71
C ASN A 40 -2.03 10.33 3.99
N ILE A 41 -0.73 10.03 4.06
CA ILE A 41 -0.06 9.48 5.24
C ILE A 41 -0.15 10.46 6.40
N VAL A 42 0.18 11.73 6.14
CA VAL A 42 0.13 12.80 7.15
C VAL A 42 -1.29 12.99 7.65
N LEU A 43 -2.30 13.00 6.78
CA LEU A 43 -3.69 13.14 7.17
C LEU A 43 -4.19 11.97 8.03
N VAL A 44 -3.84 10.73 7.70
CA VAL A 44 -4.18 9.58 8.54
C VAL A 44 -3.45 9.64 9.88
N TYR A 45 -2.21 10.14 9.91
CA TYR A 45 -1.47 10.35 11.14
C TYR A 45 -2.09 11.45 12.03
N ILE A 46 -2.49 12.58 11.45
CA ILE A 46 -3.23 13.63 12.14
C ILE A 46 -4.55 13.08 12.68
N TYR A 47 -5.28 12.32 11.86
CA TYR A 47 -6.52 11.66 12.28
C TYR A 47 -6.29 10.73 13.48
N ARG A 48 -5.20 9.96 13.48
CA ARG A 48 -4.82 9.11 14.63
C ARG A 48 -4.56 9.92 15.90
N ILE A 49 -3.96 11.11 15.81
CA ILE A 49 -3.74 11.95 16.99
C ILE A 49 -5.05 12.47 17.56
N ILE A 50 -6.03 12.80 16.70
CA ILE A 50 -7.30 13.40 17.12
C ILE A 50 -8.27 12.36 17.68
N VAL A 51 -8.41 11.21 17.02
CA VAL A 51 -9.48 10.21 17.29
C VAL A 51 -8.92 8.84 17.70
N GLY A 52 -7.62 8.61 17.52
CA GLY A 52 -7.01 7.29 17.71
C GLY A 52 -6.98 6.82 19.17
N THR A 53 -7.13 7.69 20.15
CA THR A 53 -7.19 7.32 21.58
C THR A 53 -8.56 6.87 22.05
N ASP A 54 -9.61 7.13 21.26
CA ASP A 54 -11.00 6.89 21.68
C ASP A 54 -11.37 5.41 21.71
N SER A 55 -10.77 4.61 20.81
CA SER A 55 -11.05 3.18 20.72
C SER A 55 -9.85 2.40 20.21
N THR A 56 -9.60 1.24 20.84
CA THR A 56 -8.56 0.29 20.43
C THR A 56 -8.76 -0.22 19.00
N LEU A 57 -10.00 -0.22 18.50
CA LEU A 57 -10.32 -0.55 17.11
C LEU A 57 -9.77 0.52 16.16
N ILE A 58 -10.05 1.79 16.44
CA ILE A 58 -9.63 2.93 15.62
C ILE A 58 -8.10 3.03 15.65
N GLU A 59 -7.47 2.86 16.82
CA GLU A 59 -6.02 2.89 16.93
C GLU A 59 -5.36 1.80 16.07
N ASN A 60 -5.88 0.57 16.14
CA ASN A 60 -5.34 -0.54 15.37
C ASN A 60 -5.47 -0.32 13.85
N HIS A 61 -6.65 0.14 13.40
CA HIS A 61 -6.90 0.41 11.98
C HIS A 61 -6.05 1.57 11.47
N THR A 62 -5.98 2.68 12.21
CA THR A 62 -5.14 3.84 11.84
C THR A 62 -3.65 3.48 11.80
N ARG A 63 -3.12 2.80 12.82
CA ARG A 63 -1.72 2.36 12.87
C ARG A 63 -1.38 1.43 11.71
N ASN A 64 -2.22 0.43 11.46
CA ASN A 64 -1.97 -0.54 10.40
C ASN A 64 -2.08 0.10 9.01
N ASN A 65 -2.98 1.06 8.83
CA ASN A 65 -3.11 1.82 7.59
C ASN A 65 -1.86 2.69 7.34
N ILE A 66 -1.37 3.42 8.35
CA ILE A 66 -0.14 4.22 8.21
C ILE A 66 1.06 3.33 7.85
N ASN A 67 1.21 2.19 8.55
CA ASN A 67 2.28 1.23 8.25
C ASN A 67 2.17 0.67 6.82
N PHE A 68 0.96 0.36 6.37
CA PHE A 68 0.71 -0.14 5.02
C PHE A 68 1.08 0.91 3.96
N GLN A 69 0.62 2.15 4.12
CA GLN A 69 0.96 3.25 3.23
C GLN A 69 2.48 3.48 3.18
N LEU A 70 3.15 3.58 4.33
CA LEU A 70 4.62 3.76 4.36
C LEU A 70 5.35 2.61 3.67
N SER A 71 4.93 1.37 3.91
CA SER A 71 5.54 0.19 3.28
C SER A 71 5.36 0.21 1.77
N TYR A 72 4.14 0.50 1.30
CA TYR A 72 3.81 0.59 -0.11
C TYR A 72 4.66 1.64 -0.83
N HIS A 73 4.78 2.85 -0.27
CA HIS A 73 5.60 3.91 -0.86
C HIS A 73 7.09 3.57 -0.84
N LEU A 74 7.58 2.95 0.24
CA LEU A 74 8.97 2.48 0.30
C LEU A 74 9.26 1.45 -0.81
N TYR A 75 8.35 0.51 -1.04
CA TYR A 75 8.49 -0.46 -2.13
C TYR A 75 8.49 0.20 -3.51
N LEU A 76 7.64 1.21 -3.73
CA LEU A 76 7.65 1.98 -4.98
C LEU A 76 8.95 2.74 -5.19
N ILE A 77 9.49 3.37 -4.14
CA ILE A 77 10.78 4.09 -4.21
C ILE A 77 11.92 3.12 -4.56
N ILE A 78 11.98 1.96 -3.90
CA ILE A 78 13.00 0.93 -4.17
C ILE A 78 12.85 0.41 -5.61
N LEU A 79 11.62 0.11 -6.05
CA LEU A 79 11.37 -0.34 -7.42
C LEU A 79 11.82 0.70 -8.45
N PHE A 80 11.49 1.98 -8.22
CA PHE A 80 11.92 3.07 -9.09
C PHE A 80 13.45 3.21 -9.13
N ALA A 81 14.11 3.12 -7.98
CA ALA A 81 15.57 3.14 -7.90
C ALA A 81 16.21 1.98 -8.66
N ILE A 82 15.68 0.76 -8.54
CA ILE A 82 16.15 -0.41 -9.29
C ILE A 82 15.96 -0.20 -10.79
N ILE A 83 14.78 0.26 -11.23
CA ILE A 83 14.52 0.54 -12.66
C ILE A 83 15.48 1.61 -13.18
N ALA A 84 15.67 2.70 -12.42
CA ALA A 84 16.59 3.76 -12.80
C ALA A 84 18.03 3.26 -12.92
N ILE A 85 18.50 2.43 -11.97
CA ILE A 85 19.83 1.82 -12.05
C ILE A 85 19.91 0.91 -13.28
N VAL A 86 19.01 -0.06 -13.42
CA VAL A 86 19.02 -1.04 -14.53
C VAL A 86 18.95 -0.36 -15.90
N ALA A 87 18.11 0.66 -16.05
CA ALA A 87 17.99 1.42 -17.29
C ALA A 87 19.29 2.17 -17.65
N ASN A 88 20.08 2.59 -16.66
CA ASN A 88 21.30 3.36 -16.87
C ASN A 88 22.61 2.53 -16.85
N PHE A 89 22.63 1.32 -16.27
CA PHE A 89 23.88 0.65 -15.86
C PHE A 89 24.67 -0.09 -16.97
N PRO A 90 24.06 -0.64 -18.06
CA PRO A 90 24.87 -1.18 -19.17
C PRO A 90 24.48 -0.73 -20.60
N PHE A 91 23.30 -0.16 -20.84
CA PHE A 91 22.87 0.20 -22.20
C PHE A 91 23.61 1.44 -22.75
N ASN A 92 23.95 2.39 -21.88
CA ASN A 92 24.76 3.57 -22.25
C ASN A 92 26.23 3.21 -22.53
N LEU A 93 26.74 2.12 -21.96
CA LEU A 93 28.14 1.71 -22.10
C LEU A 93 28.41 0.99 -23.43
N LEU A 94 27.40 0.37 -24.03
CA LEU A 94 27.50 -0.39 -25.28
C LEU A 94 27.27 0.46 -26.54
N GLY A 95 27.02 1.77 -26.42
CA GLY A 95 26.72 2.65 -27.56
C GLY A 95 25.41 2.29 -28.29
N LEU A 96 24.59 1.41 -27.73
CA LEU A 96 23.35 0.91 -28.34
C LEU A 96 22.22 1.94 -28.40
N PHE A 97 22.42 3.13 -27.83
CA PHE A 97 21.50 4.27 -27.95
C PHE A 97 21.81 5.16 -29.16
N ASP A 98 22.60 4.70 -30.14
CA ASP A 98 22.44 5.25 -31.47
C ASP A 98 20.96 5.13 -31.84
N SER A 99 20.37 6.25 -32.26
CA SER A 99 18.94 6.50 -32.48
C SER A 99 18.35 5.66 -33.62
N THR A 100 18.54 4.35 -33.54
CA THR A 100 17.99 3.39 -34.48
C THR A 100 16.51 3.21 -34.13
N PRO A 101 15.62 3.16 -35.14
CA PRO A 101 14.19 2.98 -34.92
C PRO A 101 13.81 1.76 -34.06
N ILE A 102 14.67 0.72 -34.05
CA ILE A 102 14.48 -0.52 -33.29
C ILE A 102 14.55 -0.25 -31.78
N VAL A 103 15.51 0.55 -31.32
CA VAL A 103 15.67 0.90 -29.89
C VAL A 103 14.47 1.72 -29.40
N GLY A 104 13.96 2.63 -30.24
CA GLY A 104 12.73 3.38 -29.95
C GLY A 104 11.51 2.48 -29.77
N LEU A 105 11.34 1.48 -30.65
CA LEU A 105 10.22 0.52 -30.55
C LEU A 105 10.30 -0.33 -29.29
N LEU A 106 11.50 -0.80 -28.91
CA LEU A 106 11.71 -1.53 -27.66
C LEU A 106 11.43 -0.65 -26.44
N GLY A 107 11.85 0.61 -26.46
CA GLY A 107 11.57 1.57 -25.38
C GLY A 107 10.07 1.79 -25.17
N ILE A 108 9.29 1.94 -26.25
CA ILE A 108 7.82 2.03 -26.19
C ILE A 108 7.22 0.76 -25.58
N GLY A 109 7.68 -0.42 -26.03
CA GLY A 109 7.21 -1.71 -25.50
C GLY A 109 7.44 -1.84 -23.98
N VAL A 110 8.65 -1.53 -23.52
CA VAL A 110 8.99 -1.53 -22.08
C VAL A 110 8.14 -0.51 -21.31
N GLY A 111 7.95 0.69 -21.87
CA GLY A 111 7.13 1.74 -21.28
C GLY A 111 5.67 1.31 -21.09
N LEU A 112 5.07 0.65 -22.08
CA LEU A 112 3.71 0.12 -21.99
C LEU A 112 3.57 -0.98 -20.92
N ILE A 113 4.55 -1.89 -20.83
CA ILE A 113 4.59 -2.94 -19.80
C ILE A 113 4.69 -2.31 -18.41
N ALA A 114 5.60 -1.35 -18.22
CA ALA A 114 5.77 -0.65 -16.96
C ALA A 114 4.50 0.12 -16.56
N PHE A 115 3.85 0.79 -17.51
CA PHE A 115 2.59 1.50 -17.27
C PHE A 115 1.46 0.54 -16.88
N GLY A 116 1.31 -0.58 -17.59
CA GLY A 116 0.34 -1.62 -17.24
C GLY A 116 0.57 -2.19 -15.84
N PHE A 117 1.82 -2.40 -15.46
CA PHE A 117 2.17 -2.85 -14.10
C PHE A 117 1.78 -1.82 -13.04
N LEU A 118 2.00 -0.52 -13.27
CA LEU A 118 1.59 0.56 -12.33
C LEU A 118 0.06 0.60 -12.14
N LEU A 119 -0.72 0.40 -13.20
CA LEU A 119 -2.17 0.33 -13.11
C LEU A 119 -2.64 -0.86 -12.25
N ILE A 120 -2.03 -2.03 -12.44
CA ILE A 120 -2.34 -3.22 -11.62
C ILE A 120 -2.01 -2.96 -10.15
N GLN A 121 -0.86 -2.34 -9.86
CA GLN A 121 -0.46 -1.99 -8.49
C GLN A 121 -1.44 -1.02 -7.84
N TRP A 122 -1.89 0.00 -8.57
CA TRP A 122 -2.86 0.96 -8.08
C TRP A 122 -4.21 0.30 -7.77
N PHE A 123 -4.66 -0.61 -8.65
CA PHE A 123 -5.87 -1.40 -8.43
C PHE A 123 -5.77 -2.28 -7.18
N LEU A 124 -4.65 -2.98 -7.00
CA LEU A 124 -4.40 -3.81 -5.80
C LEU A 124 -4.39 -2.97 -4.51
N TYR A 125 -3.80 -1.77 -4.55
CA TYR A 125 -3.78 -0.86 -3.40
C TYR A 125 -5.21 -0.49 -2.97
N ILE A 126 -6.08 -0.09 -3.91
CA ILE A 126 -7.48 0.24 -3.61
C ILE A 126 -8.25 -0.98 -3.11
N ALA A 127 -8.07 -2.15 -3.73
CA ALA A 127 -8.75 -3.38 -3.32
C ALA A 127 -8.43 -3.74 -1.85
N LEU A 128 -7.16 -3.59 -1.43
CA LEU A 128 -6.75 -3.81 -0.04
C LEU A 128 -7.37 -2.78 0.92
N LEU A 129 -7.48 -1.50 0.53
CA LEU A 129 -8.16 -0.49 1.33
C LEU A 129 -9.66 -0.80 1.49
N ILE A 130 -10.34 -1.23 0.42
CA ILE A 130 -11.75 -1.63 0.49
C ILE A 130 -11.92 -2.83 1.42
N PHE A 131 -11.05 -3.84 1.30
CA PHE A 131 -11.06 -4.99 2.22
C PHE A 131 -10.89 -4.56 3.68
N ALA A 132 -10.02 -3.59 3.95
CA ALA A 132 -9.82 -3.05 5.29
C ALA A 132 -11.05 -2.30 5.82
N MET A 133 -11.73 -1.53 4.98
CA MET A 133 -12.99 -0.87 5.33
C MET A 133 -14.07 -1.90 5.70
N ILE A 134 -14.21 -2.98 4.94
CA ILE A 134 -15.17 -4.05 5.25
C ILE A 134 -14.84 -4.67 6.61
N LYS A 135 -13.56 -4.96 6.89
CA LYS A 135 -13.13 -5.50 8.19
C LYS A 135 -13.36 -4.53 9.35
N ALA A 136 -13.12 -3.24 9.13
CA ALA A 136 -13.42 -2.17 10.08
C ALA A 136 -14.92 -2.12 10.44
N LEU A 137 -15.81 -2.21 9.43
CA LEU A 137 -17.26 -2.27 9.64
C LEU A 137 -17.71 -3.52 10.41
N LEU A 138 -17.02 -4.65 10.23
CA LEU A 138 -17.27 -5.86 11.01
C LEU A 138 -16.75 -5.77 12.46
N GLY A 139 -15.97 -4.73 12.80
CA GLY A 139 -15.31 -4.61 14.10
C GLY A 139 -14.13 -5.56 14.26
N GLU A 140 -13.58 -6.08 13.15
CA GLU A 140 -12.45 -6.99 13.17
C GLU A 140 -11.13 -6.23 13.01
N TYR A 141 -10.09 -6.71 13.70
CA TYR A 141 -8.73 -6.21 13.51
C TYR A 141 -8.16 -6.74 12.20
N ILE A 142 -7.64 -5.84 11.37
CA ILE A 142 -6.93 -6.21 10.15
C ILE A 142 -5.41 -6.19 10.38
N LYS A 143 -4.70 -7.11 9.73
CA LYS A 143 -3.25 -6.98 9.47
C LYS A 143 -3.07 -7.04 7.97
N PHE A 144 -2.54 -5.96 7.39
CA PHE A 144 -2.26 -5.91 5.96
C PHE A 144 -1.12 -6.88 5.62
N PRO A 145 -1.21 -7.62 4.50
CA PRO A 145 -0.09 -8.40 4.01
C PRO A 145 1.05 -7.46 3.58
N LEU A 146 2.29 -7.94 3.61
CA LEU A 146 3.47 -7.20 3.10
C LEU A 146 3.66 -5.82 3.75
N THR A 147 3.41 -5.71 5.06
CA THR A 147 3.54 -4.44 5.79
C THR A 147 4.70 -4.49 6.77
N ILE A 148 5.60 -3.51 6.66
CA ILE A 148 6.67 -3.23 7.61
C ILE A 148 6.09 -2.40 8.76
N ARG A 149 6.41 -2.77 10.00
CA ARG A 149 5.89 -2.08 11.19
C ARG A 149 6.80 -0.89 11.54
N PHE A 150 6.45 0.28 11.03
CA PHE A 150 7.12 1.54 11.41
C PHE A 150 6.60 2.06 12.75
N LEU A 151 5.29 2.00 12.94
CA LEU A 151 4.60 2.33 14.19
C LEU A 151 4.26 1.03 14.94
N LYS A 152 4.63 0.97 16.22
CA LYS A 152 4.38 -0.15 17.13
C LYS A 152 3.03 -0.04 17.82
#